data_AF-A0A7Y2ZCY8-F1
#
_entry.id   AF-A0A7Y2ZCY8-F1
#
_cell.length_a   1.000
_cell.length_b   1.000
_cell.length_c   1.000
_cell.angle_alpha   90.00
_cell.angle_beta   90.00
_cell.angle_gamma   90.00
#
_symmetry.space_group_name_H-M   'P 1'
#
loop_
_entity.id
_entity.type
_entity.pdbx_description
1 polymer ?
#
loop_
_entity_poly.entity_id
_entity_poly.type
_entity_poly.pdbx_seq_one_letter_code
_entity_poly.pdbx_strand_id
1 'polypeptide(L)'
;MAAFLPLKTIRTFGERCWLYTFIVILALCGCSDPLARENEALRSQITEVHDEAMAKIGYMFELETRLKNLQPGPKLPADRLQRSVFALQQANRDMFSWMNQYQTLFMADDLSLDNEYRRQQLEKIEAVSRLTDSAITDAEQILEAD
;
A
#
# COMPACT_ATOMS: atom_id res chain seq x y z
N MET A 1 -59.60 22.02 53.45
CA MET A 1 -59.51 21.13 52.26
C MET A 1 -59.14 21.96 51.05
N ALA A 2 -58.39 21.35 50.13
CA ALA A 2 -57.94 21.83 48.82
C ALA A 2 -56.70 22.76 48.80
N ALA A 3 -55.58 22.10 48.48
CA ALA A 3 -54.31 22.67 48.04
C ALA A 3 -54.41 23.12 46.57
N PHE A 4 -53.67 24.16 46.20
CA PHE A 4 -53.36 24.47 44.80
C PHE A 4 -51.90 24.93 44.69
N LEU A 5 -51.06 24.06 44.14
CA LEU A 5 -49.70 24.37 43.66
C LEU A 5 -49.81 24.75 42.17
N PRO A 6 -49.12 25.79 41.68
CA PRO A 6 -48.97 26.00 40.25
C PRO A 6 -47.77 25.21 39.71
N LEU A 7 -48.08 24.16 38.94
CA LEU A 7 -47.17 23.52 37.98
C LEU A 7 -46.87 24.50 36.84
N LYS A 8 -45.65 25.02 36.78
CA LYS A 8 -45.16 25.73 35.58
C LYS A 8 -43.68 25.45 35.33
N THR A 9 -43.36 24.18 35.08
CA THR A 9 -41.97 23.77 34.81
C THR A 9 -41.86 22.61 33.84
N ILE A 10 -42.67 22.51 32.77
CA ILE A 10 -42.51 21.43 31.78
C ILE A 10 -42.90 21.93 30.38
N ARG A 11 -42.11 22.84 29.78
CA ARG A 11 -42.29 23.17 28.35
C ARG A 11 -41.05 23.72 27.64
N THR A 12 -39.84 23.28 27.99
CA THR A 12 -38.61 23.69 27.27
C THR A 12 -37.59 22.58 27.06
N PHE A 13 -37.83 21.35 27.55
CA PHE A 13 -36.87 20.25 27.47
C PHE A 13 -36.93 19.48 26.14
N GLY A 14 -38.09 19.44 25.48
CA GLY A 14 -38.30 18.68 24.24
C GLY A 14 -37.62 19.24 22.99
N GLU A 15 -37.50 20.57 22.88
CA GLU A 15 -36.93 21.24 21.70
C GLU A 15 -35.39 21.14 21.65
N ARG A 16 -34.74 21.11 22.82
CA ARG A 16 -33.28 20.98 22.93
C ARG A 16 -32.82 19.56 22.61
N CYS A 17 -33.54 18.53 23.09
CA CYS A 17 -33.24 17.13 22.74
C CYS A 17 -33.37 16.86 21.23
N TRP A 18 -34.35 17.46 20.55
CA TRP A 18 -34.53 17.28 19.11
C TRP A 18 -33.37 17.86 18.28
N LEU A 19 -32.84 19.02 18.68
CA LEU A 19 -31.68 19.64 18.03
C LEU A 19 -30.39 18.83 18.23
N TYR A 20 -30.18 18.26 19.43
CA TYR A 20 -29.02 17.40 19.70
C TYR A 20 -29.07 16.08 18.92
N THR A 21 -30.25 15.47 18.81
CA THR A 21 -30.41 14.25 18.00
C THR A 21 -30.18 14.51 16.51
N PHE A 22 -30.61 15.67 15.99
CA PHE A 22 -30.40 16.04 14.58
C PHE A 22 -28.91 16.30 14.25
N ILE A 23 -28.16 16.91 15.17
CA ILE A 23 -26.70 17.13 15.02
C ILE A 23 -25.92 15.81 15.07
N VAL A 24 -26.31 14.86 15.93
CA VAL A 24 -25.67 13.53 16.01
C VAL A 24 -25.93 12.70 14.75
N ILE A 25 -27.13 12.81 14.14
CA ILE A 25 -27.45 12.13 12.88
C ILE A 25 -26.69 12.75 11.70
N LEU A 26 -26.55 14.08 11.64
CA LEU A 26 -25.75 14.76 10.61
C LEU A 26 -24.26 14.39 10.68
N ALA A 27 -23.71 14.17 11.87
CA ALA A 27 -22.33 13.70 12.06
C ALA A 27 -22.09 12.25 11.58
N LEU A 28 -23.14 11.43 11.52
CA LEU A 28 -23.06 10.04 11.04
C LEU A 28 -23.33 9.90 9.52
N CYS A 29 -23.84 10.94 8.87
CA CYS A 29 -24.08 11.01 7.43
C CYS A 29 -23.00 11.80 6.68
N GLY A 30 -21.74 11.70 7.09
CA GLY A 30 -20.61 12.11 6.25
C GLY A 30 -20.54 11.22 5.02
N CYS A 31 -21.26 11.57 3.95
CA CYS A 31 -21.14 10.95 2.64
C CYS A 31 -19.70 11.14 2.13
N SER A 32 -18.85 10.14 2.37
CA SER A 32 -17.57 10.02 1.69
C SER A 32 -17.83 9.66 0.24
N ASP A 33 -17.37 10.48 -0.71
CA ASP A 33 -17.41 10.17 -2.14
C ASP A 33 -16.72 8.81 -2.38
N PRO A 34 -17.41 7.81 -2.96
CA PRO A 34 -16.83 6.50 -3.26
C PRO A 34 -15.53 6.59 -4.09
N LEU A 35 -15.44 7.54 -5.03
CA LEU A 35 -14.25 7.72 -5.86
C LEU A 35 -13.06 8.22 -5.04
N ALA A 36 -13.29 9.15 -4.11
CA ALA A 36 -12.26 9.65 -3.22
C ALA A 36 -11.75 8.55 -2.27
N ARG A 37 -12.65 7.69 -1.76
CA ARG A 37 -12.26 6.55 -0.91
C ARG A 37 -11.44 5.51 -1.67
N GLU A 38 -11.82 5.22 -2.90
CA GLU A 38 -11.02 4.32 -3.75
C GLU A 38 -9.63 4.91 -4.01
N ASN A 39 -9.54 6.21 -4.30
CA ASN A 39 -8.27 6.90 -4.51
C ASN A 39 -7.33 6.74 -3.33
N GLU A 40 -7.83 7.02 -2.12
CA GLU A 40 -7.08 6.88 -0.87
C GLU A 40 -6.62 5.44 -0.65
N ALA A 41 -7.49 4.46 -0.88
CA ALA A 41 -7.15 3.05 -0.78
C ALA A 41 -6.05 2.64 -1.77
N LEU A 42 -6.12 3.07 -3.03
CA LEU A 42 -5.10 2.79 -4.04
C LEU A 42 -3.76 3.41 -3.67
N ARG A 43 -3.75 4.63 -3.13
CA ARG A 43 -2.52 5.29 -2.64
C ARG A 43 -1.88 4.49 -1.53
N SER A 44 -2.68 4.08 -0.53
CA SER A 44 -2.18 3.28 0.58
C SER A 44 -1.58 1.96 0.11
N GLN A 45 -2.26 1.24 -0.79
CA GLN A 45 -1.78 -0.04 -1.32
C GLN A 45 -0.48 0.13 -2.10
N ILE A 46 -0.37 1.15 -2.97
CA ILE A 46 0.87 1.43 -3.70
C ILE A 46 2.03 1.68 -2.73
N THR A 47 1.82 2.50 -1.70
CA THR A 47 2.85 2.80 -0.70
C THR A 47 3.25 1.55 0.08
N GLU A 48 2.28 0.73 0.49
CA GLU A 48 2.54 -0.50 1.23
C GLU A 48 3.41 -1.48 0.42
N VAL A 49 3.02 -1.76 -0.83
CA VAL A 49 3.79 -2.67 -1.72
C VAL A 49 5.17 -2.10 -2.02
N HIS A 50 5.27 -0.78 -2.26
CA HIS A 50 6.54 -0.10 -2.47
C HIS A 50 7.46 -0.25 -1.25
N ASP A 51 6.96 0.06 -0.05
CA ASP A 51 7.77 0.07 1.17
C ASP A 51 8.24 -1.36 1.53
N GLU A 52 7.37 -2.35 1.36
CA GLU A 52 7.73 -3.76 1.58
C GLU A 52 8.85 -4.20 0.63
N ALA A 53 8.71 -3.93 -0.68
CA ALA A 53 9.72 -4.30 -1.66
C ALA A 53 11.02 -3.50 -1.45
N MET A 54 10.94 -2.22 -1.05
CA MET A 54 12.11 -1.41 -0.69
C MET A 54 12.86 -1.94 0.53
N ALA A 55 12.15 -2.48 1.53
CA ALA A 55 12.78 -3.09 2.70
C ALA A 55 13.67 -4.31 2.33
N LYS A 56 13.36 -4.99 1.21
CA LYS A 56 14.08 -6.16 0.73
C LYS A 56 15.35 -5.83 -0.07
N ILE A 57 15.54 -4.59 -0.53
CA ILE A 57 16.68 -4.19 -1.39
C ILE A 57 18.04 -4.44 -0.70
N GLY A 58 18.15 -4.15 0.60
CA GLY A 58 19.39 -4.40 1.35
C GLY A 58 19.73 -5.89 1.40
N TYR A 59 18.72 -6.74 1.59
CA TYR A 59 18.88 -8.19 1.60
C TYR A 59 19.23 -8.74 0.21
N MET A 60 18.62 -8.23 -0.85
CA MET A 60 18.99 -8.59 -2.22
C MET A 60 20.45 -8.31 -2.54
N PHE A 61 20.99 -7.18 -2.06
CA PHE A 61 22.41 -6.85 -2.24
C PHE A 61 23.33 -7.81 -1.49
N GLU A 62 22.94 -8.26 -0.29
CA GLU A 62 23.66 -9.29 0.44
C GLU A 62 23.69 -10.61 -0.34
N LEU A 63 22.53 -11.08 -0.81
CA LEU A 63 22.41 -12.30 -1.61
C LEU A 63 23.24 -12.21 -2.89
N GLU A 64 23.20 -11.08 -3.59
CA GLU A 64 24.01 -10.81 -4.77
C GLU A 64 25.51 -10.98 -4.48
N THR A 65 25.97 -10.40 -3.37
CA THR A 65 27.37 -10.48 -2.95
C THR A 65 27.77 -11.91 -2.61
N ARG A 66 26.92 -12.65 -1.90
CA ARG A 66 27.16 -14.06 -1.55
C ARG A 66 27.24 -14.94 -2.80
N LEU A 67 26.30 -14.80 -3.73
CA LEU A 67 26.29 -15.54 -4.99
C LEU A 67 27.54 -15.29 -5.84
N LYS A 68 28.02 -14.04 -5.90
CA LYS A 68 29.25 -13.70 -6.64
C LYS A 68 30.52 -14.30 -6.04
N ASN A 69 30.51 -14.63 -4.75
CA ASN A 69 31.63 -15.26 -4.06
C ASN A 69 31.66 -16.79 -4.21
N LEU A 70 30.59 -17.40 -4.72
CA LEU A 70 30.54 -18.84 -4.97
C LEU A 70 31.40 -19.22 -6.17
N GLN A 71 32.09 -20.36 -6.07
CA GLN A 71 32.83 -20.93 -7.19
C GLN A 71 31.91 -21.87 -7.99
N PRO A 72 31.80 -21.67 -9.32
CA PRO A 72 31.00 -22.57 -10.14
C PRO A 72 31.58 -23.99 -10.13
N GLY A 73 30.71 -24.97 -10.13
CA GLY A 73 31.06 -26.39 -10.10
C GLY A 73 30.04 -27.27 -10.84
N PRO A 74 30.23 -28.59 -10.87
CA PRO A 74 29.36 -29.50 -11.62
C PRO A 74 27.88 -29.45 -11.20
N LYS A 75 27.61 -29.14 -9.93
CA LYS A 75 26.26 -29.01 -9.36
C LYS A 75 25.67 -27.61 -9.46
N LEU A 76 26.54 -26.60 -9.60
CA LEU A 76 26.17 -25.18 -9.63
C LEU A 76 26.93 -24.51 -10.78
N PRO A 77 26.41 -24.62 -12.01
CA PRO A 77 27.09 -24.10 -13.18
C PRO A 77 27.09 -22.55 -13.19
N ALA A 78 28.11 -21.97 -13.82
CA ALA A 78 28.32 -20.51 -13.83
C ALA A 78 27.12 -19.72 -14.40
N ASP A 79 26.40 -20.29 -15.35
CA ASP A 79 25.22 -19.67 -15.95
C ASP A 79 24.05 -19.56 -14.97
N ARG A 80 23.88 -20.55 -14.07
CA ARG A 80 22.85 -20.50 -13.01
C ARG A 80 23.16 -19.39 -12.01
N LEU A 81 24.42 -19.27 -11.58
CA LEU A 81 24.87 -18.18 -10.72
C LEU A 81 24.65 -16.81 -11.38
N GLN A 82 25.09 -16.67 -12.63
CA GLN A 82 24.97 -15.41 -13.36
C GLN A 82 23.51 -14.99 -13.57
N ARG A 83 22.62 -15.94 -13.87
CA ARG A 83 21.18 -15.65 -14.01
C ARG A 83 20.55 -15.17 -12.70
N SER A 84 20.88 -15.81 -11.56
CA SER A 84 20.35 -15.40 -10.26
C SER A 84 20.86 -14.00 -9.85
N VAL A 85 22.16 -13.73 -10.02
CA VAL A 85 22.74 -12.39 -9.82
C VAL A 85 22.04 -11.36 -10.72
N PHE A 86 21.84 -11.68 -12.00
CA PHE A 86 21.15 -10.79 -12.92
C PHE A 86 19.70 -10.52 -12.51
N ALA A 87 18.97 -11.53 -12.03
CA ALA A 87 17.59 -11.40 -11.57
C ALA A 87 17.47 -10.44 -10.39
N LEU A 88 18.34 -10.57 -9.37
CA LEU A 88 18.41 -9.65 -8.24
C LEU A 88 18.67 -8.21 -8.71
N GLN A 89 19.65 -8.02 -9.59
CA GLN A 89 19.96 -6.69 -10.12
C GLN A 89 18.82 -6.11 -10.97
N GLN A 90 18.12 -6.95 -11.73
CA GLN A 90 17.01 -6.54 -12.57
C GLN A 90 15.83 -6.09 -11.71
N ALA A 91 15.43 -6.86 -10.70
CA ALA A 91 14.37 -6.46 -9.77
C ALA A 91 14.68 -5.13 -9.07
N ASN A 92 15.94 -4.93 -8.64
CA ASN A 92 16.38 -3.66 -8.07
C ASN A 92 16.26 -2.50 -9.08
N ARG A 93 16.74 -2.68 -10.32
CA ARG A 93 16.61 -1.66 -11.37
C ARG A 93 15.15 -1.34 -11.70
N ASP A 94 14.29 -2.34 -11.72
CA ASP A 94 12.87 -2.15 -12.03
C ASP A 94 12.15 -1.39 -10.93
N MET A 95 12.49 -1.63 -9.67
CA MET A 95 12.01 -0.82 -8.53
C MET A 95 12.40 0.66 -8.69
N PHE A 96 13.68 0.94 -8.94
CA PHE A 96 14.14 2.33 -9.17
C PHE A 96 13.54 2.96 -10.43
N SER A 97 13.37 2.19 -11.50
CA SER A 97 12.74 2.64 -12.74
C SER A 97 11.28 3.02 -12.50
N TRP A 98 10.54 2.20 -11.76
CA TRP A 98 9.16 2.50 -11.36
C TRP A 98 9.10 3.75 -10.48
N MET A 99 9.95 3.87 -9.44
CA MET A 99 9.98 5.05 -8.57
C MET A 99 10.25 6.34 -9.35
N ASN A 100 11.13 6.31 -10.35
CA ASN A 100 11.41 7.47 -11.20
C ASN A 100 10.24 7.86 -12.11
N GLN A 101 9.36 6.92 -12.46
CA GLN A 101 8.20 7.16 -13.32
C GLN A 101 6.92 7.45 -12.54
N TYR A 102 6.85 7.01 -11.28
CA TYR A 102 5.68 7.16 -10.44
C TYR A 102 5.50 8.62 -10.00
N GLN A 103 4.34 9.18 -10.33
CA GLN A 103 4.00 10.56 -10.00
C GLN A 103 3.14 10.57 -8.74
N THR A 104 3.80 10.67 -7.58
CA THR A 104 3.15 10.69 -6.26
C THR A 104 2.13 11.81 -6.10
N LEU A 105 2.41 12.97 -6.71
CA LEU A 105 1.57 14.16 -6.69
C LEU A 105 0.65 14.28 -7.91
N PHE A 106 0.55 13.24 -8.74
CA PHE A 106 -0.44 13.24 -9.82
C PHE A 106 -1.84 13.36 -9.21
N MET A 107 -2.55 14.38 -9.66
CA MET A 107 -3.96 14.63 -9.36
C MET A 107 -4.61 15.14 -10.64
N ALA A 108 -5.44 14.31 -11.26
CA ALA A 108 -6.30 14.75 -12.34
C ALA A 108 -7.49 15.53 -11.76
N ASP A 109 -8.04 16.46 -12.55
CA ASP A 109 -9.28 17.18 -12.17
C ASP A 109 -10.49 16.23 -12.03
N ASP A 110 -10.42 15.06 -12.68
CA ASP A 110 -11.38 13.95 -12.58
C ASP A 110 -10.80 12.81 -11.74
N LEU A 111 -11.42 12.54 -10.59
CA LEU A 111 -11.04 11.44 -9.70
C LEU A 111 -11.09 10.06 -10.37
N SER A 112 -11.94 9.87 -11.38
CA SER A 112 -12.03 8.60 -12.12
C SER A 112 -10.75 8.35 -12.91
N LEU A 113 -10.19 9.40 -13.53
CA LEU A 113 -8.91 9.33 -14.26
C LEU A 113 -7.73 9.16 -13.30
N ASP A 114 -7.76 9.80 -12.13
CA ASP A 114 -6.74 9.59 -11.11
C ASP A 114 -6.77 8.15 -10.56
N ASN A 115 -7.96 7.61 -10.27
CA ASN A 115 -8.10 6.22 -9.85
C ASN A 115 -7.57 5.25 -10.93
N GLU A 116 -7.88 5.49 -12.20
CA GLU A 116 -7.39 4.66 -13.29
C GLU A 116 -5.85 4.68 -13.39
N TYR A 117 -5.23 5.85 -13.32
CA TYR A 117 -3.77 5.95 -13.24
C TYR A 117 -3.21 5.15 -12.06
N ARG A 118 -3.81 5.29 -10.88
CA ARG A 118 -3.34 4.60 -9.67
C ARG A 118 -3.50 3.08 -9.76
N ARG A 119 -4.59 2.56 -10.34
CA ARG A 119 -4.74 1.12 -10.59
C ARG A 119 -3.61 0.59 -11.47
N GLN A 120 -3.30 1.29 -12.55
CA GLN A 120 -2.17 0.91 -13.43
C GLN A 120 -0.82 0.97 -12.71
N GLN A 121 -0.62 1.92 -11.79
CA GLN A 121 0.61 1.98 -10.99
C GLN A 121 0.68 0.87 -9.95
N LEU A 122 -0.45 0.51 -9.33
CA LEU A 122 -0.56 -0.62 -8.41
C LEU A 122 -0.16 -1.93 -9.10
N GLU A 123 -0.72 -2.21 -10.28
CA GLU A 123 -0.36 -3.41 -11.05
C GLU A 123 1.15 -3.49 -11.36
N LYS A 124 1.77 -2.35 -11.69
CA LYS A 124 3.20 -2.26 -11.98
C LYS A 124 4.05 -2.53 -10.75
N ILE A 125 3.74 -1.89 -9.62
CA ILE A 125 4.55 -2.06 -8.40
C ILE A 125 4.37 -3.47 -7.82
N GLU A 126 3.19 -4.07 -7.93
CA GLU A 126 2.98 -5.48 -7.59
C GLU A 126 3.79 -6.42 -8.48
N ALA A 127 3.93 -6.12 -9.77
CA ALA A 127 4.77 -6.90 -10.67
C ALA A 127 6.25 -6.82 -10.27
N VAL A 128 6.74 -5.63 -9.90
CA VAL A 128 8.09 -5.44 -9.35
C VAL A 128 8.26 -6.20 -8.03
N SER A 129 7.26 -6.17 -7.14
CA SER A 129 7.29 -6.94 -5.88
C SER A 129 7.42 -8.44 -6.13
N ARG A 130 6.61 -9.00 -7.05
CA ARG A 130 6.70 -10.43 -7.41
C ARG A 130 8.05 -10.81 -7.99
N LEU A 131 8.64 -9.95 -8.84
CA LEU A 131 9.99 -10.16 -9.37
C LEU A 131 11.05 -10.13 -8.27
N THR A 132 10.89 -9.22 -7.31
CA THR A 132 11.75 -9.11 -6.12
C THR A 132 11.70 -10.39 -5.30
N ASP A 133 10.51 -10.87 -4.94
CA ASP A 133 10.32 -12.09 -4.15
C ASP A 133 10.85 -13.34 -4.85
N SER A 134 10.59 -13.46 -6.16
CA SER A 134 11.11 -14.57 -6.97
C SER A 134 12.63 -14.56 -7.04
N ALA A 135 13.25 -13.40 -7.25
CA ALA A 135 14.71 -13.29 -7.34
C ALA A 135 15.39 -13.63 -6.01
N ILE A 136 14.80 -13.21 -4.89
CA ILE A 136 15.25 -13.57 -3.54
C ILE A 136 15.14 -15.08 -3.33
N THR A 137 13.97 -15.65 -3.58
CA THR A 137 13.71 -17.09 -3.39
C THR A 137 14.70 -17.94 -4.20
N ASP A 138 14.93 -17.59 -5.47
CA ASP A 138 15.86 -18.32 -6.34
C ASP A 138 17.31 -18.24 -5.83
N ALA A 139 17.71 -17.07 -5.31
CA ALA A 139 19.04 -16.86 -4.74
C ALA A 139 19.25 -17.66 -3.44
N GLU A 140 18.25 -17.65 -2.55
CA GLU A 140 18.25 -18.44 -1.31
C GLU A 140 18.37 -19.93 -1.61
N GLN A 141 17.60 -20.46 -2.56
CA GLN A 141 17.67 -21.86 -2.95
C GLN A 141 19.05 -22.27 -3.49
N ILE A 142 19.77 -21.36 -4.15
CA ILE A 142 21.15 -21.63 -4.58
C ILE A 142 22.08 -21.68 -3.37
N LEU A 143 21.93 -20.73 -2.44
CA LEU A 143 22.80 -20.61 -1.26
C LEU A 143 22.55 -21.68 -0.19
N GLU A 144 21.37 -22.30 -0.17
CA GLU A 144 21.06 -23.45 0.67
C GLU A 144 21.56 -24.79 0.09
N ALA A 145 21.79 -24.83 -1.23
CA ALA A 145 22.23 -26.02 -1.95
C ALA A 145 23.76 -26.12 -2.16
N ASP A 146 24.49 -25.05 -1.82
CA ASP A 146 25.96 -25.00 -1.77
C ASP A 146 26.50 -25.65 -0.48
#